data_AF-A0A6A4WMV8-F1
#
_entry.id   AF-A0A6A4WMV8-F1
#
_cell.length_a   1.000
_cell.length_b   1.000
_cell.length_c   1.000
_cell.angle_alpha   90.00
_cell.angle_beta   90.00
_cell.angle_gamma   90.00
#
_symmetry.space_group_name_H-M   'P 1'
#
loop_
_entity.id
_entity.type
_entity.pdbx_description
1 polymer ?
#
loop_
_entity_poly.entity_id
_entity_poly.type
_entity_poly.pdbx_seq_one_letter_code
_entity_poly.pdbx_strand_id
1 'polypeptide(L)'
;MTSGLQHLEGQLRAALCTTKPVYLLGDININILDTDSSPVHHYHTMLHELNMTQLVKRPTHLHPTPAALDHVITDQCSSAPETEVLPDAISDHQPVVVSAASACPLGGASRAAGVAPTGTPSVSASWSLTGVV
;
A
#
# COMPACT_ATOMS: atom_id res chain seq x y z
N MET A 1 -5.26 -18.63 -11.32
CA MET A 1 -4.82 -17.62 -10.33
C MET A 1 -3.33 -17.72 -9.97
N THR A 2 -2.68 -18.89 -10.09
CA THR A 2 -1.23 -19.04 -9.84
C THR A 2 -0.35 -18.15 -10.72
N SER A 3 -0.72 -17.93 -12.00
CA SER A 3 0.01 -17.02 -12.88
C SER A 3 -0.05 -15.56 -12.41
N GLY A 4 -1.16 -15.10 -11.82
CA GLY A 4 -1.32 -13.71 -11.38
C GLY A 4 -0.37 -13.35 -10.23
N LEU A 5 -0.30 -14.21 -9.21
CA LEU A 5 0.62 -14.03 -8.07
C LEU A 5 2.09 -14.13 -8.50
N GLN A 6 2.42 -15.00 -9.44
CA GLN A 6 3.79 -15.09 -10.00
C GLN A 6 4.19 -13.81 -10.73
N HIS A 7 3.29 -13.20 -11.52
CA HIS A 7 3.55 -11.92 -12.16
C HIS A 7 3.72 -10.80 -11.12
N LEU A 8 2.86 -10.76 -10.09
CA LEU A 8 2.97 -9.80 -9.00
C LEU A 8 4.32 -9.94 -8.27
N GLU A 9 4.75 -11.16 -7.95
CA GLU A 9 6.06 -11.41 -7.33
C GLU A 9 7.19 -10.83 -8.19
N GLY A 10 7.18 -11.11 -9.51
CA GLY A 10 8.17 -10.58 -10.44
C GLY A 10 8.19 -9.05 -10.48
N GLN A 11 7.02 -8.41 -10.46
CA GLN A 11 6.90 -6.95 -10.41
C GLN A 11 7.41 -6.37 -9.09
N LEU A 12 7.09 -6.99 -7.95
CA LEU A 12 7.58 -6.57 -6.65
C LEU A 12 9.11 -6.70 -6.55
N ARG A 13 9.68 -7.81 -7.02
CA ARG A 13 11.14 -7.99 -7.11
C ARG A 13 11.79 -6.90 -7.96
N ALA A 14 11.22 -6.59 -9.12
CA ALA A 14 11.73 -5.51 -9.98
C ALA A 14 11.66 -4.14 -9.29
N ALA A 15 10.58 -3.85 -8.55
CA ALA A 15 10.44 -2.62 -7.77
C ALA A 15 11.50 -2.52 -6.66
N LEU A 16 11.74 -3.61 -5.93
CA LEU A 16 12.77 -3.66 -4.88
C LEU A 16 14.19 -3.45 -5.43
N CYS A 17 14.47 -3.85 -6.67
CA CYS A 17 15.74 -3.56 -7.34
C CYS A 17 15.99 -2.07 -7.61
N THR A 18 14.98 -1.20 -7.49
CA THR A 18 15.16 0.25 -7.70
C THR A 18 15.89 0.96 -6.56
N THR A 19 16.10 0.29 -5.42
CA THR A 19 16.75 0.85 -4.20
C THR A 19 16.06 2.08 -3.61
N LYS A 20 14.80 2.32 -3.98
CA LYS A 20 13.95 3.39 -3.44
C LYS A 20 12.87 2.78 -2.55
N PRO A 21 12.34 3.53 -1.57
CA PRO A 21 11.12 3.14 -0.85
C PRO A 21 9.99 2.77 -1.81
N VAL A 22 9.36 1.62 -1.58
CA VAL A 22 8.29 1.08 -2.45
C VAL A 22 6.94 1.20 -1.76
N TYR A 23 5.98 1.77 -2.48
CA TYR A 23 4.56 1.66 -2.20
C TYR A 23 3.88 1.21 -3.49
N LEU A 24 3.23 0.04 -3.45
CA LEU A 24 2.38 -0.46 -4.52
C LEU A 24 0.93 -0.31 -4.06
N LEU A 25 0.11 0.37 -4.87
CA LEU A 25 -1.30 0.59 -4.64
C LEU A 25 -2.08 -0.02 -5.81
N GLY A 26 -3.14 -0.77 -5.52
CA GLY A 26 -4.03 -1.25 -6.57
C GLY A 26 -5.10 -2.23 -6.12
N ASP A 27 -6.13 -2.36 -6.94
CA ASP A 27 -7.12 -3.44 -6.84
C ASP A 27 -6.56 -4.70 -7.49
N ILE A 28 -6.16 -5.68 -6.66
CA ILE A 28 -5.56 -6.95 -7.11
C ILE A 28 -6.63 -8.05 -7.13
N ASN A 29 -7.87 -7.75 -6.71
CA ASN A 29 -8.96 -8.72 -6.62
C ASN A 29 -8.61 -9.97 -5.77
N ILE A 30 -7.79 -9.80 -4.74
CA ILE A 30 -7.50 -10.83 -3.72
C ILE A 30 -8.09 -10.37 -2.40
N ASN A 31 -9.14 -11.07 -1.93
CA ASN A 31 -9.74 -10.74 -0.65
C ASN A 31 -8.83 -11.17 0.52
N ILE A 32 -8.04 -10.26 1.07
CA ILE A 32 -7.13 -10.55 2.19
C ILE A 32 -7.85 -10.95 3.49
N LEU A 33 -9.16 -10.73 3.58
CA LEU A 33 -9.98 -11.15 4.73
C LEU A 33 -10.36 -12.64 4.66
N ASP A 34 -10.18 -13.29 3.51
CA ASP A 34 -10.41 -14.72 3.34
C ASP A 34 -9.19 -15.53 3.79
N THR A 35 -8.97 -15.56 5.11
CA THR A 35 -7.76 -16.14 5.71
C THR A 35 -7.65 -17.65 5.57
N ASP A 36 -8.68 -18.35 5.09
CA ASP A 36 -8.65 -19.80 4.85
C ASP A 36 -8.33 -20.15 3.37
N SER A 37 -8.26 -19.13 2.52
CA SER A 37 -8.02 -19.28 1.09
C SER A 37 -6.55 -19.55 0.76
N SER A 38 -6.29 -20.64 0.04
CA SER A 38 -4.94 -20.99 -0.43
C SER A 38 -4.25 -19.87 -1.24
N PRO A 39 -4.93 -19.15 -2.16
CA PRO A 39 -4.39 -17.94 -2.79
C PRO A 39 -3.93 -16.86 -1.80
N VAL A 40 -4.69 -16.62 -0.73
CA VAL A 40 -4.37 -15.61 0.29
C VAL A 40 -3.15 -16.04 1.10
N HIS A 41 -3.03 -17.34 1.41
CA HIS A 41 -1.83 -17.90 2.06
C HIS A 41 -0.58 -17.73 1.20
N HIS A 42 -0.69 -18.01 -0.10
CA HIS A 42 0.41 -17.82 -1.04
C HIS A 42 0.80 -16.35 -1.14
N TYR A 43 -0.18 -15.45 -1.23
CA TYR A 43 0.05 -14.01 -1.24
C TYR A 43 0.80 -13.53 0.02
N HIS A 44 0.36 -13.95 1.21
CA HIS A 44 1.05 -13.58 2.46
C HIS A 44 2.46 -14.17 2.56
N THR A 45 2.65 -15.41 2.09
CA THR A 45 3.96 -16.06 2.06
C THR A 45 4.92 -15.31 1.15
N MET A 46 4.47 -14.96 -0.06
CA MET A 46 5.24 -14.16 -1.03
C MET A 46 5.65 -12.80 -0.44
N LEU A 47 4.71 -12.07 0.18
CA LEU A 47 5.04 -10.79 0.82
C LEU A 47 6.03 -10.94 1.95
N HIS A 48 5.86 -11.97 2.79
CA HIS A 48 6.78 -12.26 3.88
C HIS A 48 8.20 -12.57 3.36
N GLU A 49 8.33 -13.40 2.30
CA GLU A 49 9.63 -13.73 1.69
C GLU A 49 10.31 -12.52 1.04
N LEU A 50 9.53 -11.58 0.51
CA LEU A 50 10.02 -10.31 -0.05
C LEU A 50 10.22 -9.23 1.01
N ASN A 51 9.95 -9.53 2.28
CA ASN A 51 10.06 -8.58 3.39
C ASN A 51 9.15 -7.35 3.23
N MET A 52 7.98 -7.54 2.60
CA MET A 52 6.97 -6.53 2.33
C MET A 52 5.73 -6.74 3.20
N THR A 53 4.98 -5.67 3.42
CA THR A 53 3.76 -5.68 4.24
C THR A 53 2.58 -5.11 3.46
N GLN A 54 1.44 -5.80 3.53
CA GLN A 54 0.13 -5.30 3.08
C GLN A 54 -0.54 -4.54 4.24
N LEU A 55 -0.90 -3.28 4.02
CA LEU A 55 -1.34 -2.37 5.07
C LEU A 55 -2.87 -2.35 5.27
N VAL A 56 -3.65 -2.51 4.19
CA VAL A 56 -5.12 -2.53 4.28
C VAL A 56 -5.56 -3.77 5.04
N LYS A 57 -6.40 -3.57 6.07
CA LYS A 57 -6.93 -4.63 6.96
C LYS A 57 -8.45 -4.59 7.13
N ARG A 58 -9.13 -3.65 6.46
CA ARG A 58 -10.58 -3.43 6.54
C ARG A 58 -11.18 -3.60 5.15
N PRO A 59 -12.47 -3.98 5.06
CA PRO A 59 -13.16 -4.05 3.78
C PRO A 59 -13.04 -2.74 3.00
N THR A 60 -12.75 -2.86 1.71
CA THR A 60 -12.74 -1.76 0.73
C THR A 60 -13.81 -1.93 -0.33
N HIS A 61 -14.58 -3.01 -0.26
CA HIS A 61 -15.76 -3.27 -1.08
C HIS A 61 -16.83 -3.91 -0.17
N LEU A 62 -17.92 -3.19 0.14
CA LEU A 62 -18.87 -3.59 1.19
C LEU A 62 -19.98 -4.54 0.72
N HIS A 63 -20.27 -4.56 -0.59
CA HIS A 63 -21.44 -5.24 -1.13
C HIS A 63 -21.06 -6.08 -2.35
N PRO A 64 -21.57 -7.31 -2.53
CA PRO A 64 -22.62 -7.94 -1.74
C PRO A 64 -22.14 -8.49 -0.39
N THR A 65 -20.85 -8.86 -0.30
CA THR A 65 -20.20 -9.32 0.93
C THR A 65 -18.97 -8.44 1.16
N PRO A 66 -18.73 -7.95 2.38
CA PRO A 66 -17.54 -7.15 2.69
C PRO A 66 -16.25 -7.90 2.33
N ALA A 67 -15.42 -7.28 1.49
CA ALA A 67 -14.12 -7.78 1.06
C ALA A 67 -13.10 -6.65 1.07
N ALA A 68 -11.83 -6.99 1.31
CA ALA A 68 -10.72 -6.05 1.16
C ALA A 68 -9.92 -6.44 -0.09
N LEU A 69 -10.24 -5.78 -1.19
CA LEU A 69 -9.73 -6.07 -2.53
C LEU A 69 -8.66 -5.06 -2.99
N ASP A 70 -8.61 -3.89 -2.33
CA ASP A 70 -7.58 -2.90 -2.56
C ASP A 70 -6.37 -3.16 -1.68
N HIS A 71 -5.20 -3.05 -2.29
CA HIS A 71 -3.93 -3.35 -1.68
C HIS A 71 -3.05 -2.13 -1.57
N VAL A 72 -2.37 -2.02 -0.44
CA VAL A 72 -1.29 -1.08 -0.21
C VAL A 72 -0.13 -1.90 0.34
N ILE A 73 0.84 -2.20 -0.53
CA ILE A 73 1.98 -3.06 -0.24
C ILE A 73 3.24 -2.19 -0.14
N THR A 74 4.03 -2.37 0.91
CA THR A 74 5.25 -1.57 1.11
C THR A 74 6.39 -2.36 1.73
N ASP A 75 7.62 -1.95 1.45
CA ASP A 75 8.84 -2.39 2.13
C ASP A 75 9.21 -1.49 3.34
N GLN A 76 8.41 -0.45 3.62
CA GLN A 76 8.68 0.52 4.68
C GLN A 76 8.09 0.05 6.03
N CYS A 77 8.91 -0.64 6.82
CA CYS A 77 8.51 -1.15 8.15
C CYS A 77 8.75 -0.18 9.32
N SER A 78 9.51 0.91 9.14
CA SER A 78 10.13 1.65 10.25
C SER A 78 9.33 2.82 10.84
N SER A 79 8.22 3.22 10.22
CA SER A 79 7.21 4.08 10.84
C SER A 79 5.88 3.66 10.25
N ALA A 80 5.10 2.84 10.98
CA ALA A 80 3.89 2.18 10.49
C ALA A 80 3.10 3.12 9.55
N PRO A 81 3.21 2.96 8.22
CA PRO A 81 2.49 3.82 7.31
C PRO A 81 1.02 3.59 7.61
N GLU A 82 0.36 4.66 8.06
CA GLU A 82 -1.04 4.56 8.47
C GLU A 82 -1.87 4.47 7.19
N THR A 83 -2.75 3.47 7.18
CA THR A 83 -3.77 3.35 6.13
C THR A 83 -5.14 3.54 6.73
N GLU A 84 -5.95 4.32 6.04
CA GLU A 84 -7.33 4.59 6.41
C GLU A 84 -8.23 4.25 5.23
N VAL A 85 -9.28 3.47 5.50
CA VAL A 85 -10.37 3.26 4.53
C VAL A 85 -11.45 4.26 4.86
N LEU A 86 -11.74 5.16 3.91
CA LEU A 86 -12.74 6.20 4.11
C LEU A 86 -14.16 5.58 4.05
N PRO A 87 -15.10 6.08 4.87
CA PRO A 87 -16.43 5.47 4.98
C PRO A 87 -17.31 5.70 3.76
N ASP A 88 -17.08 6.81 3.04
CA ASP A 88 -17.88 7.19 1.88
C ASP A 88 -17.33 6.56 0.62
N ALA A 89 -18.13 5.68 0.02
CA ALA A 89 -17.78 5.04 -1.23
C ALA A 89 -17.89 6.04 -2.40
N ILE A 90 -16.88 6.05 -3.28
CA ILE A 90 -16.92 6.83 -4.53
C ILE A 90 -17.41 5.95 -5.71
N SER A 91 -17.28 4.62 -5.56
CA SER A 91 -17.80 3.58 -6.45
C SER A 91 -18.35 2.42 -5.59
N ASP A 92 -18.45 1.21 -6.14
CA ASP A 92 -18.50 -0.05 -5.39
C ASP A 92 -17.33 -0.24 -4.39
N HIS A 93 -16.20 0.46 -4.60
CA HIS A 93 -15.08 0.51 -3.67
C HIS A 93 -15.03 1.77 -2.76
N GLN A 94 -14.49 1.59 -1.56
CA GLN A 94 -14.13 2.65 -0.61
C GLN A 94 -12.71 3.15 -0.91
N PRO A 95 -12.48 4.47 -0.88
CA PRO A 95 -11.13 5.01 -1.03
C PRO A 95 -10.20 4.56 0.10
N VAL A 96 -8.97 4.23 -0.26
CA VAL A 96 -7.88 3.96 0.69
C VAL A 96 -6.90 5.13 0.68
N VAL A 97 -6.62 5.67 1.86
CA VAL A 97 -5.58 6.68 2.08
C VAL A 97 -4.37 5.99 2.68
N VAL A 98 -3.19 6.29 2.13
CA VAL A 98 -1.90 5.98 2.75
C VAL A 98 -1.09 7.25 2.89
N SER A 99 -0.49 7.44 4.07
CA SER A 99 0.45 8.53 4.31
C SER A 99 1.87 7.99 4.30
N ALA A 100 2.67 8.46 3.34
CA ALA A 100 4.09 8.11 3.25
C ALA A 100 4.94 9.31 3.66
N ALA A 101 5.91 9.09 4.54
CA ALA A 101 6.95 10.08 4.78
C ALA A 101 7.85 10.14 3.54
N SER A 102 7.85 11.27 2.86
CA SER A 102 8.88 11.53 1.86
C SER A 102 10.16 11.90 2.62
N ALA A 103 11.22 11.11 2.47
CA ALA A 103 12.55 11.61 2.78
C ALA A 103 12.84 12.71 1.75
N CYS A 104 12.44 13.94 2.06
CA CYS A 104 12.93 15.11 1.34
C CYS A 104 14.44 15.14 1.59
N PRO A 105 15.31 14.99 0.57
CA PRO A 105 16.71 15.28 0.77
C PRO A 105 16.80 16.79 0.98
N LEU A 106 16.79 17.22 2.24
CA LEU A 106 17.29 18.53 2.60
C LEU A 106 18.75 18.55 2.16
N GLY A 107 18.98 19.14 1.00
CA GLY A 107 20.32 19.33 0.44
C GLY A 107 21.23 19.97 1.48
N GLY A 108 22.42 19.40 1.65
CA GLY A 108 23.42 20.01 2.50
C GLY A 108 23.84 21.38 1.96
N ALA A 109 23.71 22.42 2.78
CA ALA A 109 24.70 23.49 2.94
C ALA A 109 24.39 24.39 4.16
N SER A 110 25.25 24.27 5.18
CA SER A 110 25.75 25.31 6.11
C SER A 110 24.82 26.11 7.05
N ARG A 111 25.13 25.95 8.36
CA ARG A 111 24.91 26.79 9.56
C ARG A 111 24.15 28.13 9.38
N ALA A 112 23.04 28.29 10.09
CA ALA A 112 22.80 29.37 11.08
C ALA A 112 21.49 29.10 11.86
N ALA A 113 21.44 29.64 13.07
CA ALA A 113 20.47 29.34 14.13
C ALA A 113 19.01 29.72 13.84
N GLY A 114 18.09 28.99 14.47
CA GLY A 114 16.79 29.51 14.90
C GLY A 114 15.57 28.86 14.23
N VAL A 115 14.73 28.28 15.10
CA VAL A 115 13.35 27.78 14.86
C VAL A 115 13.24 26.40 14.20
N ALA A 116 12.75 25.44 14.99
CA ALA A 116 12.41 24.09 14.56
C ALA A 116 11.16 24.13 13.64
N PRO A 117 11.20 23.48 12.46
CA PRO A 117 9.98 23.22 11.71
C PRO A 117 9.32 21.95 12.25
N THR A 118 8.23 22.11 13.01
CA THR A 118 7.30 21.02 13.33
C THR A 118 6.46 20.71 12.10
N GLY A 119 6.90 19.73 11.30
CA GLY A 119 6.12 19.22 10.18
C GLY A 119 6.97 18.35 9.26
N THR A 120 6.87 17.03 9.42
CA THR A 120 7.32 16.09 8.39
C THR A 120 6.41 16.20 7.17
N PRO A 121 6.93 16.33 5.94
CA PRO A 121 6.10 16.33 4.74
C PRO A 121 5.51 14.92 4.51
N SER A 122 4.23 14.77 4.82
CA SER A 122 3.43 13.61 4.44
C SER A 122 2.98 13.77 3.00
N VAL A 123 3.31 12.79 2.16
CA VAL A 123 2.67 12.65 0.85
C VAL A 123 1.46 11.76 1.06
N SER A 124 0.26 12.34 0.90
CA SER A 124 -0.99 11.60 0.88
C SER A 124 -1.41 11.43 -0.58
N ALA A 125 -1.56 10.20 -1.01
CA ALA A 125 -2.09 9.88 -2.33
C ALA A 125 -3.40 9.10 -2.15
N SER A 126 -4.47 9.57 -2.77
CA SER A 126 -5.76 8.89 -2.82
C SER A 126 -6.00 8.50 -4.28
N TRP A 127 -6.34 7.23 -4.50
CA TRP A 127 -6.60 6.69 -5.84
C TRP A 127 -7.95 5.99 -5.81
N SER A 128 -8.76 6.22 -6.84
CA SER A 128 -9.93 5.42 -7.17
C SER A 128 -9.78 5.08 -8.65
N LEU A 129 -9.58 3.79 -8.95
CA LEU A 129 -9.59 3.30 -10.32
C LEU A 129 -11.05 3.18 -10.76
N THR A 130 -11.63 4.27 -11.28
CA THR A 130 -12.81 4.15 -12.15
C THR A 130 -12.34 3.61 -13.50
N GLY A 131 -12.43 2.29 -13.66
CA GLY A 131 -12.20 1.56 -14.91
C GLY A 131 -13.41 0.67 -15.20
N VAL A 132 -14.19 1.11 -16.19
CA VAL A 132 -15.50 0.61 -16.64
C VAL A 132 -15.47 -0.89 -17.01
N VAL A 133 -16.55 -1.58 -16.61
CA VAL A 133 -16.95 -2.96 -16.96
C VAL A 133 -16.89 -3.24 -18.46
#